data_AF-A0A015L8D8-F1
#
_entry.id   AF-A0A015L8D8-F1
#
_cell.length_a   1.000
_cell.length_b   1.000
_cell.length_c   1.000
_cell.angle_alpha   90.00
_cell.angle_beta   90.00
_cell.angle_gamma   90.00
#
_symmetry.space_group_name_H-M   'P 1'
#
loop_
_entity.id
_entity.type
_entity.pdbx_description
1 polymer ?
#
loop_
_entity_poly.entity_id
_entity_poly.type
_entity_poly.pdbx_seq_one_letter_code
_entity_poly.pdbx_strand_id
1 'polypeptide(L)'
;MYKRNFTFLLSLFLLNIIFHVNVITAKQDYVPTNFDLNHFPKNILVGSNTGGRSHLKPMLDIAAILSERGHNVILLTRGNYTPSSEYPTIKQISLGPTINIKDIKDLKQLVNKKFDFTALSKSLEFNVKLYESTFEKFKDAAIDNNIDLFICYAIINDACLDVAHTLKKPAVGLLSFLNLMDSKPYKSDPIYNCNISLENESFMERFKCTVIQPLRMLSIMYPILNQLNDLRNQLGAEPVFVSSKRLAQSSLIFIDTFFGFEVK
;
A
#
# COMPACT_ATOMS: atom_id res chain seq x y z
N MET A 1 2.35 8.92 -45.65
CA MET A 1 2.93 9.58 -44.46
C MET A 1 2.57 8.93 -43.12
N TYR A 2 1.39 8.31 -42.95
CA TYR A 2 0.96 7.69 -41.68
C TYR A 2 1.72 6.42 -41.24
N LYS A 3 2.10 5.53 -42.17
CA LYS A 3 2.83 4.28 -41.83
C LYS A 3 4.18 4.52 -41.16
N ARG A 4 4.94 5.51 -41.63
CA ARG A 4 6.30 5.78 -41.13
C ARG A 4 6.31 6.33 -39.69
N ASN A 5 5.29 7.12 -39.33
CA ASN A 5 5.11 7.63 -37.97
C ASN A 5 4.63 6.56 -37.00
N PHE A 6 3.82 5.60 -37.46
CA PHE A 6 3.40 4.48 -36.64
C PHE A 6 4.56 3.54 -36.30
N THR A 7 5.41 3.20 -37.27
CA THR A 7 6.61 2.38 -37.01
C THR A 7 7.58 3.09 -36.07
N PHE A 8 7.72 4.42 -36.21
CA PHE A 8 8.57 5.22 -35.34
C PHE A 8 8.04 5.27 -33.89
N LEU A 9 6.75 5.52 -33.70
CA LEU A 9 6.11 5.50 -32.37
C LEU A 9 6.15 4.11 -31.73
N LEU A 10 5.91 3.06 -32.52
CA LEU A 10 6.01 1.67 -32.06
C LEU A 10 7.46 1.34 -31.65
N SER A 11 8.46 1.84 -32.39
CA SER A 11 9.86 1.63 -32.04
C SER A 11 10.27 2.35 -30.75
N LEU A 12 9.76 3.56 -30.50
CA LEU A 12 9.97 4.30 -29.26
C LEU A 12 9.29 3.63 -28.06
N PHE A 13 8.10 3.04 -28.28
CA PHE A 13 7.38 2.28 -27.26
C PHE A 13 8.09 0.96 -26.93
N LEU A 14 8.57 0.23 -27.95
CA LEU A 14 9.35 -0.99 -27.77
C LEU A 14 10.71 -0.73 -27.11
N LEU A 15 11.40 0.37 -27.46
CA LEU A 15 12.60 0.80 -26.76
C LEU A 15 12.31 1.07 -25.28
N ASN A 16 11.23 1.80 -24.95
CA ASN A 16 10.84 2.05 -23.56
C ASN A 16 10.56 0.76 -22.79
N ILE A 17 9.95 -0.25 -23.42
CA ILE A 17 9.76 -1.57 -22.78
C ILE A 17 11.12 -2.22 -22.51
N ILE A 18 12.03 -2.26 -23.50
CA ILE A 18 13.35 -2.87 -23.36
C ILE A 18 14.20 -2.16 -22.28
N PHE A 19 14.12 -0.84 -22.17
CA PHE A 19 14.87 -0.05 -21.17
C PHE A 19 14.21 0.01 -19.79
N HIS A 20 12.92 -0.30 -19.65
CA HIS A 20 12.23 -0.37 -18.36
C HIS A 20 12.09 -1.78 -17.79
N VAL A 21 12.37 -2.84 -18.57
CA VAL A 21 12.57 -4.18 -18.00
C VAL A 21 13.96 -4.25 -17.39
N ASN A 22 14.15 -3.59 -16.24
CA ASN A 22 15.13 -4.10 -15.28
C ASN A 22 14.57 -5.44 -14.82
N VAL A 23 15.08 -6.53 -15.38
CA VAL A 23 14.96 -7.84 -14.74
C VAL A 23 15.73 -7.70 -13.44
N ILE A 24 15.03 -7.31 -12.37
CA ILE A 24 15.52 -7.53 -11.02
C ILE A 24 15.50 -9.05 -10.88
N THR A 25 16.61 -9.69 -11.26
CA THR A 25 16.92 -11.01 -10.74
C THR A 25 17.11 -10.78 -9.25
N ALA A 26 16.02 -10.90 -8.49
CA ALA A 26 16.11 -11.05 -7.05
C ALA A 26 16.95 -12.31 -6.84
N LYS A 27 18.25 -12.14 -6.57
CA LYS A 27 19.01 -13.18 -5.90
C LYS A 27 18.34 -13.31 -4.54
N GLN A 28 17.48 -14.31 -4.42
CA GLN A 28 16.97 -14.75 -3.15
C GLN A 28 18.14 -15.47 -2.48
N ASP A 29 19.08 -14.68 -1.96
CA ASP A 29 20.16 -15.20 -1.16
C ASP A 29 19.49 -15.91 0.02
N TYR A 30 19.63 -17.23 0.04
CA TYR A 30 19.07 -18.10 1.06
C TYR A 30 19.58 -17.63 2.42
N VAL A 31 18.71 -16.97 3.19
CA VAL A 31 19.01 -16.58 4.57
C VAL A 31 19.05 -17.87 5.39
N PRO A 32 20.19 -18.24 6.00
CA PRO A 32 20.28 -19.44 6.82
C PRO A 32 19.26 -19.35 7.96
N THR A 33 18.39 -20.36 8.08
CA THR A 33 17.39 -20.49 9.14
C THR A 33 17.97 -20.61 10.55
N ASN A 34 19.29 -20.73 10.68
CA ASN A 34 20.03 -20.80 11.94
C ASN A 34 20.78 -19.50 12.26
N PHE A 35 20.22 -18.35 11.91
CA PHE A 35 20.66 -17.12 12.56
C PHE A 35 20.20 -17.18 14.02
N ASP A 36 21.10 -16.88 14.96
CA ASP A 36 20.79 -16.74 16.37
C ASP A 36 19.79 -15.58 16.50
N LEU A 37 18.49 -15.91 16.41
CA LEU A 37 17.41 -14.94 16.50
C LEU A 37 17.54 -14.35 17.90
N ASN A 38 18.02 -13.12 17.98
CA ASN A 38 18.08 -12.40 19.23
C ASN A 38 16.63 -12.26 19.74
N HIS A 39 16.23 -13.12 20.68
CA HIS A 39 14.86 -13.23 21.22
C HIS A 39 14.48 -12.04 22.11
N PHE A 40 15.24 -10.94 22.06
CA PHE A 40 14.92 -9.74 22.81
C PHE A 40 13.59 -9.15 22.30
N PRO A 41 12.69 -8.77 23.22
CA PRO A 41 11.49 -8.02 22.88
C PRO A 41 11.80 -6.85 21.96
N LYS A 42 10.94 -6.66 20.95
CA LYS A 42 11.02 -5.57 19.98
C LYS A 42 9.81 -4.69 20.13
N ASN A 43 9.96 -3.41 19.88
CA ASN A 43 8.85 -2.46 19.85
C ASN A 43 8.32 -2.37 18.41
N ILE A 44 7.09 -2.81 18.19
CA ILE A 44 6.48 -2.96 16.87
C ILE A 44 5.30 -1.99 16.75
N LEU A 45 5.30 -1.16 15.71
CA LEU A 45 4.20 -0.27 15.39
C LEU A 45 3.41 -0.82 14.22
N VAL A 46 2.13 -1.13 14.46
CA VAL A 46 1.16 -1.54 13.45
C VAL A 46 0.38 -0.30 13.02
N GLY A 47 0.46 0.07 11.76
CA GLY A 47 -0.05 1.36 11.25
C GLY A 47 -1.10 1.21 10.16
N SER A 48 -2.23 1.90 10.32
CA SER A 48 -3.25 2.08 9.26
C SER A 48 -3.95 3.42 9.43
N ASN A 49 -3.81 4.33 8.45
CA ASN A 49 -4.43 5.65 8.54
C ASN A 49 -5.96 5.58 8.57
N THR A 50 -6.60 4.87 7.63
CA THR A 50 -8.06 4.84 7.50
C THR A 50 -8.75 3.93 8.52
N GLY A 51 -8.02 2.93 9.03
CA GLY A 51 -8.59 1.86 9.84
C GLY A 51 -9.49 0.94 9.00
N GLY A 52 -10.55 0.42 9.62
CA GLY A 52 -11.52 -0.49 9.00
C GLY A 52 -11.20 -1.96 9.30
N ARG A 53 -12.21 -2.72 9.73
CA ARG A 53 -12.03 -4.12 10.16
C ARG A 53 -11.46 -5.01 9.04
N SER A 54 -11.81 -4.75 7.78
CA SER A 54 -11.33 -5.50 6.61
C SER A 54 -9.81 -5.42 6.40
N HIS A 55 -9.17 -4.33 6.83
CA HIS A 55 -7.73 -4.14 6.68
C HIS A 55 -6.99 -4.38 7.99
N LEU A 56 -7.61 -4.01 9.11
CA LEU A 56 -6.99 -4.12 10.43
C LEU A 56 -7.01 -5.54 11.00
N LYS A 57 -8.07 -6.33 10.77
CA LYS A 57 -8.16 -7.67 11.39
C LYS A 57 -6.95 -8.56 11.05
N PRO A 58 -6.54 -8.73 9.78
CA PRO A 58 -5.36 -9.52 9.45
C PRO A 58 -4.08 -8.99 10.13
N MET A 59 -3.92 -7.67 10.19
CA MET A 59 -2.77 -7.04 10.87
C MET A 59 -2.79 -7.27 12.38
N LEU A 60 -3.98 -7.26 12.99
CA LEU A 60 -4.17 -7.47 14.43
C LEU A 60 -4.00 -8.94 14.83
N ASP A 61 -4.40 -9.89 13.98
CA ASP A 61 -4.14 -11.32 14.20
C ASP A 61 -2.63 -11.60 14.21
N ILE A 62 -1.86 -10.98 13.30
CA ILE A 62 -0.39 -11.04 13.31
C ILE A 62 0.18 -10.36 14.57
N ALA A 63 -0.33 -9.18 14.90
CA ALA A 63 0.11 -8.40 16.07
C ALA A 63 -0.12 -9.14 17.39
N ALA A 64 -1.23 -9.87 17.53
CA ALA A 64 -1.54 -10.68 18.71
C ALA A 64 -0.50 -11.79 18.89
N ILE A 65 -0.18 -12.53 17.82
CA ILE A 65 0.85 -13.58 17.85
C ILE A 65 2.23 -12.99 18.21
N LEU A 66 2.58 -11.82 17.66
CA LEU A 66 3.84 -11.14 17.99
C LEU A 66 3.87 -10.69 19.46
N SER A 67 2.74 -10.23 19.99
CA SER A 67 2.60 -9.86 21.40
C SER A 67 2.72 -11.08 22.32
N GLU A 68 2.09 -12.20 21.98
CA GLU A 68 2.20 -13.48 22.71
C GLU A 68 3.64 -14.01 22.73
N ARG A 69 4.41 -13.73 21.68
CA ARG A 69 5.85 -14.05 21.61
C ARG A 69 6.74 -13.10 22.41
N GLY A 70 6.15 -12.14 23.13
CA GLY A 70 6.88 -11.24 24.03
C GLY A 70 7.33 -9.93 23.39
N HIS A 71 6.88 -9.59 22.17
CA HIS A 71 7.14 -8.27 21.59
C HIS A 71 6.14 -7.23 22.11
N ASN A 72 6.58 -5.97 22.17
CA ASN A 72 5.73 -4.84 22.55
C ASN A 72 5.05 -4.31 21.29
N VAL A 73 3.75 -4.54 21.13
CA VAL A 73 3.02 -4.14 19.92
C VAL A 73 2.06 -3.01 20.22
N ILE A 74 2.15 -1.94 19.44
CA ILE A 74 1.21 -0.81 19.47
C ILE A 74 0.52 -0.66 18.11
N LEU A 75 -0.76 -0.29 18.15
CA LEU A 75 -1.57 0.04 16.99
C LEU A 75 -1.70 1.56 16.87
N LEU A 76 -1.36 2.13 15.72
CA LEU A 76 -1.64 3.54 15.40
C LEU A 76 -2.66 3.61 14.27
N THR A 77 -3.91 3.95 14.60
CA THR A 77 -5.01 3.99 13.64
C THR A 77 -6.12 4.96 14.03
N ARG A 78 -6.98 5.31 13.07
CA ARG A 78 -8.22 6.07 13.29
C ARG A 78 -9.34 5.18 13.80
N GLY A 79 -10.28 5.78 14.51
CA GLY A 79 -11.39 5.08 15.14
C GLY A 79 -11.02 4.47 16.48
N ASN A 80 -11.97 3.75 17.07
CA ASN A 80 -11.76 3.08 18.34
C ASN A 80 -11.72 1.56 18.12
N TYR A 81 -10.51 1.02 18.13
CA TYR A 81 -10.20 -0.41 18.10
C TYR A 81 -9.62 -0.88 19.45
N THR A 82 -9.46 0.02 20.44
CA THR A 82 -9.07 -0.34 21.82
C THR A 82 -10.08 -1.30 22.42
N PRO A 83 -9.59 -2.18 23.31
CA PRO A 83 -9.66 -3.60 23.07
C PRO A 83 -11.12 -4.01 22.87
N SER A 84 -11.48 -4.31 21.62
CA SER A 84 -12.45 -5.39 21.45
C SER A 84 -11.93 -6.58 22.26
N SER A 85 -12.82 -7.34 22.90
CA SER A 85 -12.48 -8.59 23.61
C SER A 85 -11.53 -9.53 22.82
N GLU A 86 -11.46 -9.33 21.49
CA GLU A 86 -10.58 -9.98 20.53
C GLU A 86 -9.06 -9.69 20.70
N TYR A 87 -8.61 -8.48 21.11
CA TYR A 87 -7.18 -8.11 21.15
C TYR A 87 -6.75 -7.33 22.41
N PRO A 88 -6.89 -7.92 23.61
CA PRO A 88 -6.71 -7.21 24.89
C PRO A 88 -5.27 -6.73 25.17
N THR A 89 -4.27 -7.33 24.52
CA THR A 89 -2.85 -7.02 24.77
C THR A 89 -2.30 -5.89 23.90
N ILE A 90 -3.02 -5.48 22.85
CA ILE A 90 -2.56 -4.47 21.90
C ILE A 90 -3.04 -3.08 22.32
N LYS A 91 -2.08 -2.19 22.61
CA LYS A 91 -2.39 -0.78 22.93
C LYS A 91 -2.63 -0.01 21.64
N GLN A 92 -3.67 0.82 21.59
CA GLN A 92 -3.90 1.72 20.46
C GLN A 92 -3.56 3.17 20.82
N ILE A 93 -2.85 3.85 19.92
CA ILE A 93 -2.75 5.30 19.83
C ILE A 93 -3.72 5.77 18.74
N SER A 94 -4.55 6.76 19.03
CA SER A 94 -5.59 7.22 18.09
C SER A 94 -5.06 8.29 17.14
N LEU A 95 -5.29 8.11 15.84
CA LEU A 95 -5.09 9.14 14.82
C LEU A 95 -6.28 10.12 14.73
N GLY A 96 -7.39 9.83 15.40
CA GLY A 96 -8.64 10.59 15.36
C GLY A 96 -9.87 9.68 15.16
N PRO A 97 -11.06 10.25 14.92
CA PRO A 97 -12.29 9.49 14.73
C PRO A 97 -12.24 8.64 13.45
N THR A 98 -13.08 7.59 13.41
CA THR A 98 -13.25 6.73 12.24
C THR A 98 -13.65 7.55 11.02
N ILE A 99 -13.04 7.29 9.87
CA ILE A 99 -13.47 7.87 8.60
C ILE A 99 -14.59 7.02 8.03
N ASN A 100 -15.81 7.55 8.02
CA ASN A 100 -16.92 6.91 7.33
C ASN A 100 -17.09 7.53 5.94
N ILE A 101 -16.87 6.71 4.91
CA ILE A 101 -16.99 7.07 3.49
C ILE A 101 -18.39 7.65 3.19
N LYS A 102 -19.43 7.20 3.90
CA LYS A 102 -20.81 7.68 3.74
C LYS A 102 -21.01 9.13 4.22
N ASP A 103 -20.13 9.61 5.09
CA ASP A 103 -20.25 10.94 5.70
C ASP A 103 -19.46 11.99 4.92
N ILE A 104 -18.59 11.56 4.00
CA ILE A 104 -17.87 12.45 3.10
C ILE A 104 -18.74 12.68 1.87
N LYS A 105 -19.26 13.91 1.71
CA LYS A 105 -20.19 14.33 0.64
C LYS A 105 -19.77 13.83 -0.75
N ASP A 106 -18.48 13.91 -1.03
CA ASP A 106 -17.86 13.51 -2.29
C ASP A 106 -17.68 12.01 -2.48
N LEU A 107 -17.58 11.24 -1.38
CA LEU A 107 -17.38 9.80 -1.38
C LEU A 107 -18.67 9.00 -1.16
N LYS A 108 -19.71 9.62 -0.59
CA LYS A 108 -21.03 9.01 -0.36
C LYS A 108 -21.65 8.46 -1.65
N GLN A 109 -21.43 9.15 -2.77
CA GLN A 109 -21.94 8.72 -4.08
C GLN A 109 -21.24 7.47 -4.62
N LEU A 110 -20.09 7.09 -4.07
CA LEU A 110 -19.26 5.97 -4.55
C LEU A 110 -19.72 4.62 -3.98
N VAL A 111 -20.47 4.63 -2.88
CA VAL A 111 -20.93 3.41 -2.20
C VAL A 111 -21.93 2.62 -3.04
N ASN A 112 -22.71 3.31 -3.88
CA ASN A 112 -23.81 2.72 -4.66
C ASN A 112 -23.57 2.76 -6.18
N LYS A 113 -22.43 3.29 -6.62
CA LYS A 113 -22.08 3.39 -8.05
C LYS A 113 -21.04 2.34 -8.40
N LYS A 114 -21.03 1.91 -9.67
CA LYS A 114 -19.96 1.07 -10.19
C LYS A 114 -18.62 1.78 -9.95
N PHE A 115 -17.61 1.03 -9.50
CA PHE A 115 -16.30 1.59 -9.20
C PHE A 115 -15.75 2.33 -10.43
N ASP A 116 -15.33 3.58 -10.24
CA ASP A 116 -14.57 4.36 -11.21
C ASP A 116 -13.36 5.00 -10.53
N PHE A 117 -12.37 5.42 -11.30
CA PHE A 117 -11.14 5.99 -10.74
C PHE A 117 -11.34 7.33 -10.02
N THR A 118 -12.47 8.02 -10.24
CA THR A 118 -12.80 9.25 -9.51
C THR A 118 -13.10 8.93 -8.03
N ALA A 119 -13.63 7.74 -7.76
CA ALA A 119 -13.78 7.24 -6.40
C ALA A 119 -12.45 7.17 -5.65
N LEU A 120 -11.47 6.54 -6.30
CA LEU A 120 -10.12 6.36 -5.79
C LEU A 120 -9.38 7.69 -5.65
N SER A 121 -9.50 8.58 -6.64
CA SER A 121 -8.84 9.88 -6.62
C SER A 121 -9.29 10.73 -5.43
N LYS A 122 -10.60 10.79 -5.16
CA LYS A 122 -11.14 11.51 -4.01
C LYS A 122 -10.69 10.91 -2.67
N SER A 123 -10.55 9.59 -2.60
CA SER A 123 -10.02 8.92 -1.40
C SER A 123 -8.55 9.27 -1.17
N LEU A 124 -7.75 9.32 -2.23
CA LEU A 124 -6.35 9.74 -2.16
C LEU A 124 -6.20 11.22 -1.80
N GLU A 125 -6.98 12.11 -2.42
CA GLU A 125 -7.01 13.54 -2.06
C GLU A 125 -7.31 13.76 -0.58
N PHE A 126 -8.29 13.02 -0.05
CA PHE A 126 -8.61 13.07 1.36
C PHE A 126 -7.42 12.62 2.25
N ASN A 127 -6.68 11.61 1.82
CA ASN A 127 -5.48 11.15 2.52
C ASN A 127 -4.35 12.17 2.46
N VAL A 128 -4.12 12.79 1.31
CA VAL A 128 -3.11 13.86 1.15
C VAL A 128 -3.42 15.03 2.08
N LYS A 129 -4.69 15.43 2.23
CA LYS A 129 -5.10 16.49 3.18
C LYS A 129 -4.78 16.16 4.64
N LEU A 130 -4.77 14.89 5.00
CA LEU A 130 -4.47 14.42 6.36
C LEU A 130 -3.00 14.07 6.55
N TYR A 131 -2.20 14.07 5.48
CA TYR A 131 -0.87 13.48 5.46
C TYR A 131 0.04 14.09 6.50
N GLU A 132 0.16 15.43 6.56
CA GLU A 132 1.03 16.14 7.51
C GLU A 132 0.74 15.75 8.96
N SER A 133 -0.50 15.95 9.42
CA SER A 133 -0.93 15.59 10.77
C SER A 133 -0.78 14.09 11.09
N THR A 134 -0.84 13.24 10.08
CA THR A 134 -0.70 11.79 10.24
C THR A 134 0.79 11.41 10.32
N PHE A 135 1.62 12.01 9.48
CA PHE A 135 3.07 11.82 9.44
C PHE A 135 3.71 12.21 10.78
N GLU A 136 3.37 13.37 11.32
CA GLU A 136 3.86 13.82 12.63
C GLU A 136 3.50 12.84 13.74
N LYS A 137 2.23 12.42 13.82
CA LYS A 137 1.80 11.43 14.82
C LYS A 137 2.50 10.08 14.68
N PHE A 138 2.73 9.60 13.46
CA PHE A 138 3.51 8.38 13.23
C PHE A 138 4.95 8.55 13.69
N LYS A 139 5.58 9.68 13.39
CA LYS A 139 6.95 10.00 13.77
C LYS A 139 7.11 10.10 15.28
N ASP A 140 6.23 10.84 15.94
CA ASP A 140 6.25 11.04 17.39
C ASP A 140 6.01 9.71 18.11
N ALA A 141 4.96 8.96 17.71
CA ALA A 141 4.70 7.64 18.28
C ALA A 141 5.89 6.68 18.09
N ALA A 142 6.58 6.76 16.96
CA ALA A 142 7.74 5.93 16.70
C ALA A 142 8.95 6.28 17.58
N ILE A 143 9.19 7.56 17.80
CA ILE A 143 10.27 8.08 18.64
C ILE A 143 9.97 7.77 20.12
N ASP A 144 8.79 8.16 20.60
CA ASP A 144 8.39 8.04 22.01
C ASP A 144 8.36 6.59 22.50
N ASN A 145 8.06 5.64 21.60
CA ASN A 145 7.96 4.22 21.91
C ASN A 145 9.18 3.41 21.46
N ASN A 146 10.26 4.07 21.00
CA ASN A 146 11.49 3.43 20.54
C ASN A 146 11.23 2.29 19.53
N ILE A 147 10.46 2.56 18.49
CA ILE A 147 10.01 1.54 17.54
C ILE A 147 11.18 0.94 16.76
N ASP A 148 11.19 -0.39 16.69
CA ASP A 148 12.16 -1.21 15.98
C ASP A 148 11.66 -1.66 14.61
N LEU A 149 10.35 -1.87 14.46
CA LEU A 149 9.72 -2.41 13.26
C LEU A 149 8.36 -1.76 13.01
N PHE A 150 8.10 -1.41 11.74
CA PHE A 150 6.78 -0.99 11.28
C PHE A 150 6.08 -2.11 10.54
N ILE A 151 4.78 -2.28 10.81
CA ILE A 151 3.87 -3.10 10.00
C ILE A 151 2.82 -2.17 9.45
N CYS A 152 2.92 -1.82 8.18
CA CYS A 152 2.07 -0.83 7.54
C CYS A 152 1.10 -1.51 6.57
N TYR A 153 -0.18 -1.13 6.63
CA TYR A 153 -1.06 -1.37 5.49
C TYR A 153 -0.44 -0.62 4.29
N ALA A 154 -0.22 -1.30 3.18
CA ALA A 154 0.69 -0.81 2.13
C ALA A 154 0.05 0.25 1.21
N ILE A 155 -1.25 0.52 1.38
CA ILE A 155 -2.03 1.38 0.49
C ILE A 155 -2.77 2.43 1.30
N ILE A 156 -2.80 3.66 0.81
CA ILE A 156 -3.53 4.77 1.47
C ILE A 156 -3.04 4.94 2.92
N ASN A 157 -1.73 4.81 3.11
CA ASN A 157 -1.07 4.86 4.41
C ASN A 157 0.40 5.29 4.25
N ASP A 158 0.64 6.21 3.31
CA ASP A 158 1.97 6.68 2.91
C ASP A 158 2.77 7.16 4.12
N ALA A 159 2.13 7.85 5.08
CA ALA A 159 2.78 8.32 6.31
C ALA A 159 3.48 7.21 7.11
N CYS A 160 2.88 6.01 7.24
CA CYS A 160 3.49 4.90 7.97
C CYS A 160 4.80 4.45 7.29
N LEU A 161 4.77 4.31 5.97
CA LEU A 161 5.92 3.88 5.16
C LEU A 161 7.00 4.96 5.09
N ASP A 162 6.59 6.21 4.91
CA ASP A 162 7.50 7.35 4.76
C ASP A 162 8.20 7.68 6.08
N VAL A 163 7.51 7.55 7.22
CA VAL A 163 8.15 7.68 8.56
C VAL A 163 9.12 6.54 8.80
N ALA A 164 8.74 5.28 8.52
CA ALA A 164 9.65 4.14 8.68
C ALA A 164 10.94 4.35 7.87
N HIS A 165 10.80 4.77 6.60
CA HIS A 165 11.94 5.11 5.74
C HIS A 165 12.77 6.27 6.29
N THR A 166 12.13 7.37 6.70
CA THR A 166 12.80 8.57 7.23
C THR A 166 13.60 8.24 8.50
N LEU A 167 13.06 7.39 9.37
CA LEU A 167 13.73 6.93 10.59
C LEU A 167 14.71 5.77 10.35
N LYS A 168 14.88 5.33 9.10
CA LYS A 168 15.72 4.18 8.71
C LYS A 168 15.36 2.90 9.48
N LYS A 169 14.06 2.68 9.69
CA LYS A 169 13.50 1.51 10.36
C LYS A 169 12.93 0.54 9.32
N PRO A 170 13.05 -0.78 9.55
CA PRO A 170 12.44 -1.76 8.68
C PRO A 170 10.91 -1.61 8.70
N ALA A 171 10.30 -1.82 7.54
CA ALA A 171 8.86 -1.86 7.37
C ALA A 171 8.44 -3.17 6.71
N VAL A 172 7.32 -3.72 7.14
CA VAL A 172 6.63 -4.85 6.53
C VAL A 172 5.31 -4.32 5.97
N GLY A 173 5.00 -4.68 4.73
CA GLY A 173 3.76 -4.30 4.07
C GLY A 173 2.67 -5.33 4.31
N LEU A 174 1.43 -4.88 4.49
CA LEU A 174 0.26 -5.74 4.36
C LEU A 174 -0.67 -5.21 3.27
N LEU A 175 -1.06 -6.07 2.34
CA LEU A 175 -2.03 -5.80 1.27
C LEU A 175 -3.17 -6.81 1.33
N SER A 176 -4.35 -6.41 0.88
CA SER A 176 -5.51 -7.31 0.75
C SER A 176 -5.83 -7.66 -0.70
N PHE A 177 -4.90 -7.43 -1.64
CA PHE A 177 -5.08 -7.69 -3.07
C PHE A 177 -3.77 -7.88 -3.83
N LEU A 178 -3.79 -8.84 -4.77
CA LEU A 178 -2.63 -9.35 -5.51
C LEU A 178 -2.19 -8.49 -6.71
N ASN A 179 -3.15 -7.94 -7.44
CA ASN A 179 -2.92 -7.63 -8.86
C ASN A 179 -2.08 -6.37 -9.11
N LEU A 180 -1.84 -5.54 -8.09
CA LEU A 180 -0.93 -4.40 -8.20
C LEU A 180 0.55 -4.82 -8.14
N MET A 181 0.86 -5.96 -7.54
CA MET A 181 2.24 -6.42 -7.30
C MET A 181 2.62 -7.66 -8.13
N ASP A 182 1.67 -8.47 -8.60
CA ASP A 182 1.92 -9.59 -9.53
C ASP A 182 1.01 -9.52 -10.77
N SER A 183 1.29 -8.54 -11.65
CA SER A 183 0.54 -8.37 -12.89
C SER A 183 0.75 -9.57 -13.83
N LYS A 184 -0.32 -10.32 -14.10
CA LYS A 184 -0.36 -11.37 -15.12
C LYS A 184 -1.24 -10.95 -16.29
N PRO A 185 -0.87 -11.23 -17.56
CA PRO A 185 -1.63 -10.80 -18.73
C PRO A 185 -3.03 -11.45 -18.87
N TYR A 186 -3.30 -12.48 -18.07
CA TYR A 186 -4.59 -13.18 -18.03
C TYR A 186 -5.42 -12.86 -16.77
N LYS A 187 -4.91 -12.02 -15.87
CA LYS A 187 -5.63 -11.57 -14.67
C LYS A 187 -5.89 -10.07 -14.76
N SER A 188 -7.05 -9.62 -14.29
CA SER A 188 -7.34 -8.19 -14.12
C SER A 188 -7.81 -7.90 -12.71
N ASP A 189 -7.42 -6.75 -12.20
CA ASP A 189 -7.94 -6.26 -10.93
C ASP A 189 -9.36 -5.71 -11.12
N PRO A 190 -10.31 -6.02 -10.21
CA PRO A 190 -11.65 -5.43 -10.23
C PRO A 190 -11.66 -3.90 -10.30
N ILE A 191 -10.61 -3.24 -9.81
CA ILE A 191 -10.44 -1.77 -9.86
C ILE A 191 -10.48 -1.23 -11.29
N TYR A 192 -10.08 -2.01 -12.29
CA TYR A 192 -10.05 -1.59 -13.70
C TYR A 192 -11.40 -1.75 -14.41
N ASN A 193 -12.44 -2.18 -13.69
CA ASN A 193 -13.77 -2.44 -14.23
C ASN A 193 -13.74 -3.41 -15.43
N CYS A 194 -12.92 -4.45 -15.28
CA CYS A 194 -12.69 -5.52 -16.23
C CYS A 194 -13.03 -6.88 -15.60
N ASN A 195 -13.14 -7.92 -16.44
CA ASN A 195 -13.31 -9.29 -15.94
C ASN A 195 -12.04 -9.74 -15.20
N ILE A 196 -12.22 -10.39 -14.05
CA ILE A 196 -11.11 -10.84 -13.18
C ILE A 196 -10.18 -11.83 -13.89
N SER A 197 -10.76 -12.70 -14.74
CA SER A 197 -10.03 -13.54 -15.67
C SER A 197 -10.20 -12.97 -17.07
N LEU A 198 -9.08 -12.80 -17.75
CA LEU A 198 -9.01 -12.38 -19.14
C LEU A 198 -8.69 -13.56 -20.07
N GLU A 199 -8.67 -14.81 -19.57
CA GLU A 199 -8.25 -16.00 -20.33
C GLU A 199 -9.04 -16.23 -21.62
N ASN A 200 -10.32 -15.87 -21.61
CA ASN A 200 -11.23 -16.01 -22.77
C ASN A 200 -11.55 -14.67 -23.43
N GLU A 201 -10.88 -13.59 -23.02
CA GLU A 201 -11.11 -12.25 -23.57
C GLU A 201 -10.33 -12.01 -24.86
N SER A 202 -10.90 -11.17 -25.72
CA SER A 202 -10.25 -10.72 -26.95
C SER A 202 -8.95 -9.96 -26.65
N PHE A 203 -8.04 -9.92 -27.61
CA PHE A 203 -6.81 -9.13 -27.50
C PHE A 203 -7.09 -7.66 -27.14
N MET A 204 -8.14 -7.06 -27.73
CA MET A 204 -8.46 -5.65 -27.49
C MET A 204 -8.94 -5.41 -26.05
N GLU A 205 -9.76 -6.30 -25.49
CA GLU A 205 -10.17 -6.19 -24.09
C GLU A 205 -9.00 -6.40 -23.14
N ARG A 206 -8.10 -7.36 -23.42
CA ARG A 206 -6.85 -7.51 -22.65
C ARG A 206 -6.00 -6.24 -22.70
N PHE A 207 -5.78 -5.68 -23.88
CA PHE A 207 -4.99 -4.45 -24.05
C PHE A 207 -5.61 -3.28 -23.28
N LYS A 208 -6.93 -3.12 -23.36
CA LYS A 208 -7.66 -2.10 -22.60
C LYS A 208 -7.49 -2.29 -21.09
N CYS A 209 -7.64 -3.51 -20.58
CA CYS A 209 -7.59 -3.81 -19.15
C CYS A 209 -6.18 -3.79 -18.56
N THR A 210 -5.16 -4.22 -19.32
CA THR A 210 -3.78 -4.32 -18.84
C THR A 210 -2.96 -3.05 -19.11
N VAL A 211 -3.35 -2.22 -20.08
CA VAL A 211 -2.58 -1.03 -20.47
C VAL A 211 -3.39 0.26 -20.32
N ILE A 212 -4.53 0.36 -21.01
CA ILE A 212 -5.30 1.63 -21.08
C ILE A 212 -5.86 2.02 -19.70
N GLN A 213 -6.48 1.07 -18.98
CA GLN A 213 -7.09 1.34 -17.68
C GLN A 213 -6.05 1.73 -16.61
N PRO A 214 -4.91 1.02 -16.46
CA PRO A 214 -3.83 1.48 -15.59
C PRO A 214 -3.31 2.87 -15.95
N LEU A 215 -3.08 3.18 -17.23
CA LEU A 215 -2.62 4.51 -17.64
C LEU A 215 -3.65 5.60 -17.32
N ARG A 216 -4.94 5.31 -17.51
CA ARG A 216 -6.03 6.22 -17.15
C ARG A 216 -6.07 6.46 -15.64
N MET A 217 -5.94 5.41 -14.83
CA MET A 217 -5.87 5.52 -13.38
C MET A 217 -4.66 6.37 -12.94
N LEU A 218 -3.48 6.10 -13.50
CA LEU A 218 -2.27 6.86 -13.23
C LEU A 218 -2.40 8.33 -13.61
N SER A 219 -2.98 8.63 -14.77
CA SER A 219 -3.26 10.00 -15.22
C SER A 219 -4.12 10.78 -14.22
N ILE A 220 -5.13 10.13 -13.64
CA ILE A 220 -6.02 10.75 -12.66
C ILE A 220 -5.32 10.94 -11.30
N MET A 221 -4.49 9.97 -10.90
CA MET A 221 -3.77 10.01 -9.61
C MET A 221 -2.55 10.94 -9.62
N TYR A 222 -1.90 11.12 -10.77
CA TYR A 222 -0.65 11.86 -10.92
C TYR A 222 -0.60 13.24 -10.23
N PRO A 223 -1.59 14.15 -10.41
CA PRO A 223 -1.55 15.45 -9.73
C PRO A 223 -1.59 15.32 -8.20
N ILE A 224 -2.33 14.35 -7.67
CA ILE A 224 -2.45 14.10 -6.23
C ILE A 224 -1.13 13.55 -5.67
N LEU A 225 -0.48 12.65 -6.41
CA LEU A 225 0.83 12.11 -6.04
C LEU A 225 1.92 13.19 -6.03
N ASN A 226 1.85 14.18 -6.92
CA ASN A 226 2.76 15.32 -6.89
C ASN A 226 2.55 16.19 -5.65
N GLN A 227 1.29 16.50 -5.30
CA GLN A 227 0.99 17.22 -4.05
C GLN A 227 1.52 16.48 -2.82
N LEU A 228 1.39 15.15 -2.80
CA LEU A 228 1.97 14.34 -1.73
C LEU A 228 3.49 14.43 -1.68
N ASN A 229 4.17 14.47 -2.82
CA ASN A 229 5.62 14.66 -2.89
C ASN A 229 6.07 16.05 -2.43
N ASP A 230 5.28 17.09 -2.69
CA ASP A 230 5.55 18.43 -2.15
C ASP A 230 5.48 18.42 -0.61
N LEU A 231 4.47 17.76 -0.04
CA LEU A 231 4.36 17.60 1.42
C LEU A 231 5.49 16.74 2.00
N ARG A 232 5.89 15.66 1.32
CA ARG A 232 7.05 14.85 1.72
C ARG A 232 8.31 15.71 1.84
N ASN A 233 8.59 16.52 0.82
CA ASN A 233 9.75 17.43 0.83
C ASN A 233 9.70 18.40 2.01
N GLN A 234 8.54 18.99 2.29
CA GLN A 234 8.36 19.92 3.42
C GLN A 234 8.64 19.25 4.78
N LEU A 235 8.32 17.96 4.92
CA LEU A 235 8.50 17.19 6.15
C LEU A 235 9.84 16.44 6.21
N GLY A 236 10.72 16.62 5.23
CA GLY A 236 12.02 15.94 5.15
C GLY A 236 11.93 14.46 4.80
N ALA A 237 10.81 14.01 4.24
CA ALA A 237 10.66 12.67 3.66
C ALA A 237 11.04 12.68 2.18
N GLU A 238 11.69 11.61 1.72
CA GLU A 238 12.08 11.47 0.31
C GLU A 238 10.84 11.28 -0.59
N PRO A 239 10.69 12.04 -1.68
CA PRO A 239 9.65 11.83 -2.68
C PRO A 239 9.70 10.44 -3.29
N VAL A 240 8.53 9.88 -3.59
CA VAL A 240 8.39 8.60 -4.28
C VAL A 240 7.13 8.61 -5.11
N PHE A 241 7.13 7.89 -6.23
CA PHE A 241 5.94 7.79 -7.07
C PHE A 241 4.75 7.22 -6.29
N VAL A 242 4.95 6.12 -5.56
CA VAL A 242 3.99 5.51 -4.64
C VAL A 242 4.75 4.89 -3.46
N SER A 243 4.31 5.08 -2.20
CA SER A 243 5.06 4.55 -1.05
C SER A 243 5.16 3.02 -1.04
N SER A 244 4.18 2.33 -1.63
CA SER A 244 4.23 0.86 -1.79
C SER A 244 5.38 0.37 -2.67
N LYS A 245 5.95 1.23 -3.53
CA LYS A 245 7.17 0.90 -4.29
C LYS A 245 8.36 0.64 -3.37
N ARG A 246 8.43 1.35 -2.23
CA ARG A 246 9.49 1.14 -1.22
C ARG A 246 9.41 -0.28 -0.67
N LEU A 247 8.20 -0.74 -0.36
CA LEU A 247 7.98 -2.11 0.12
C LEU A 247 8.45 -3.15 -0.91
N ALA A 248 8.11 -2.96 -2.18
CA ALA A 248 8.49 -3.89 -3.25
C ALA A 248 10.02 -4.00 -3.49
N GLN A 249 10.81 -3.08 -2.93
CA GLN A 249 12.26 -3.02 -3.12
C GLN A 249 13.05 -3.51 -1.90
N SER A 250 12.48 -3.46 -0.69
CA SER A 250 13.26 -3.59 0.54
C SER A 250 12.60 -4.41 1.65
N SER A 251 11.40 -4.96 1.44
CA SER A 251 10.56 -5.41 2.53
C SER A 251 9.80 -6.69 2.22
N LEU A 252 9.51 -7.43 3.29
CA LEU A 252 8.51 -8.49 3.29
C LEU A 252 7.12 -7.89 3.08
N ILE A 253 6.34 -8.47 2.18
CA ILE A 253 4.94 -8.08 1.96
C ILE A 253 4.04 -9.29 2.20
N PHE A 254 3.13 -9.16 3.18
CA PHE A 254 2.02 -10.08 3.36
C PHE A 254 0.85 -9.66 2.48
N ILE A 255 0.35 -10.60 1.69
CA ILE A 255 -0.81 -10.37 0.82
C ILE A 255 -1.92 -11.29 1.31
N ASP A 256 -2.92 -10.73 1.96
CA ASP A 256 -4.13 -11.44 2.36
C ASP A 256 -5.09 -11.50 1.17
N THR A 257 -5.27 -12.68 0.60
CA THR A 257 -6.13 -12.91 -0.56
C THR A 257 -7.34 -13.74 -0.17
N PHE A 258 -8.32 -13.86 -1.06
CA PHE A 258 -9.42 -14.80 -0.87
C PHE A 258 -8.93 -16.24 -0.64
N PHE A 259 -7.76 -16.61 -1.16
CA PHE A 259 -7.15 -17.93 -1.01
C PHE A 259 -6.25 -18.06 0.23
N GLY A 260 -6.14 -17.00 1.04
CA GLY A 260 -5.27 -16.93 2.22
C GLY A 260 -4.04 -16.02 2.02
N PHE A 261 -3.09 -16.10 2.95
CA PHE A 261 -1.87 -15.30 2.93
C PHE A 261 -0.87 -15.81 1.89
N GLU A 262 -0.43 -14.90 1.02
CA GLU A 262 0.70 -15.07 0.12
C GLU A 262 1.85 -14.15 0.56
N VAL A 263 3.09 -14.59 0.33
CA VAL A 263 4.30 -13.85 0.70
C VAL A 263 5.04 -13.45 -0.57
N LYS A 264 5.45 -12.17 -0.64
CA LYS A 264 6.31 -11.64 -1.69
C LYS A 264 7.52 -10.92 -1.10
#